data_AF-A0A382G9L3-F1
#
_entry.id   AF-A0A382G9L3-F1
#
_cell.length_a   1.000
_cell.length_b   1.000
_cell.length_c   1.000
_cell.angle_alpha   90.00
_cell.angle_beta   90.00
_cell.angle_gamma   90.00
#
_symmetry.space_group_name_H-M   'P 1'
#
loop_
_entity.id
_entity.type
_entity.pdbx_description
1 polymer ?
#
loop_
_entity_poly.entity_id
_entity_poly.type
_entity_poly.pdbx_seq_one_letter_code
_entity_poly.pdbx_strand_id
1 'polypeptide(L)'
;MISDSQLAPYASDPMKSRGRLFDEPEAKTRTAFQRDRDRIIHSAAFRRLQYKTQVFVYHEGDHYRTRLTHSLEVAQIARSICRALNLNEDLAEALALAHDLGHTPFGHAGEEVLDRLMQPYGGFDHNAQALRVITLLEHRYAEFPGLNLTWETLEGTVKHNGPVLSDPLPLAT
;
A
#
# COMPACT_ATOMS: atom_id res chain seq x y z
N MET A 1 13.48 -14.67 18.99
CA MET A 1 13.67 -13.21 18.83
C MET A 1 14.94 -13.03 18.03
N ILE A 2 14.83 -12.87 16.72
CA ILE A 2 15.96 -12.37 15.92
C ILE A 2 16.04 -10.89 16.26
N SER A 3 17.15 -10.47 16.87
CA SER A 3 17.42 -9.07 17.17
C SER A 3 17.37 -8.26 15.87
N ASP A 4 16.88 -7.02 15.92
CA ASP A 4 17.11 -5.97 14.92
C ASP A 4 18.62 -5.69 14.75
N SER A 5 19.38 -6.68 14.29
CA SER A 5 20.83 -6.59 14.14
C SER A 5 21.12 -5.69 12.95
N GLN A 6 21.39 -4.43 13.27
CA GLN A 6 21.92 -3.36 12.42
C GLN A 6 21.19 -3.21 11.08
N LEU A 7 19.98 -2.66 11.16
CA LEU A 7 19.47 -1.87 10.05
C LEU A 7 20.52 -0.82 9.64
N ALA A 8 20.64 -0.56 8.34
CA ALA A 8 21.55 0.45 7.82
C ALA A 8 21.18 1.84 8.39
N PRO A 9 22.13 2.79 8.51
CA PRO A 9 21.85 4.13 9.02
C PRO A 9 20.79 4.92 8.24
N TYR A 10 20.56 4.52 6.98
CA TYR A 10 19.56 5.11 6.08
C TYR A 10 18.22 4.35 6.05
N ALA A 11 18.07 3.28 6.83
CA ALA A 11 16.83 2.52 6.91
C ALA A 11 15.81 3.20 7.83
N SER A 12 14.52 3.06 7.51
CA SER A 12 13.44 3.51 8.39
C SER A 12 13.39 2.68 9.66
N ASP A 13 13.45 3.36 10.81
CA ASP A 13 13.40 2.76 12.14
C ASP A 13 11.98 2.85 12.71
N PRO A 14 11.30 1.72 13.00
CA PRO A 14 9.94 1.74 13.51
C PRO A 14 9.83 2.41 14.89
N MET A 15 10.91 2.45 15.68
CA MET A 15 10.94 3.13 16.97
C MET A 15 11.04 4.65 16.85
N LYS A 16 11.39 5.16 15.67
CA LYS A 16 11.47 6.59 15.34
C LYS A 16 10.39 7.01 14.35
N SER A 17 9.31 6.22 14.24
CA SER A 17 8.18 6.56 13.38
C SER A 17 7.61 7.93 13.77
N ARG A 18 7.15 8.69 12.77
CA ARG A 18 6.41 9.94 12.98
C ARG A 18 4.98 9.69 13.48
N GLY A 19 4.60 8.42 13.67
CA GLY A 19 3.32 8.03 14.23
C GLY A 19 2.22 7.96 13.19
N ARG A 20 0.99 8.12 13.67
CA ARG A 20 -0.26 7.91 12.94
C ARG A 20 -1.13 9.15 13.02
N LEU A 21 -2.14 9.26 12.16
CA LEU A 21 -3.03 10.43 12.15
C LEU A 21 -3.95 10.46 13.37
N PHE A 22 -4.49 9.31 13.76
CA PHE A 22 -5.31 9.15 14.95
C PHE A 22 -4.49 8.49 16.05
N ASP A 23 -4.51 9.09 17.24
CA ASP A 23 -3.78 8.56 18.39
C ASP A 23 -4.32 7.17 18.78
N GLU A 24 -3.39 6.23 18.91
CA GLU A 24 -3.68 4.88 19.36
C GLU A 24 -2.52 4.34 20.19
N PRO A 25 -2.79 3.52 21.22
CA PRO A 25 -1.72 2.93 22.01
C PRO A 25 -0.86 2.00 21.14
N GLU A 26 0.45 2.04 21.37
CA GLU A 26 1.40 1.17 20.67
C GLU A 26 1.16 -0.31 20.98
N ALA A 27 1.47 -1.15 19.99
CA ALA A 27 1.30 -2.59 20.14
C ALA A 27 2.40 -3.16 21.03
N LYS A 28 2.03 -4.00 22.01
CA LYS A 28 3.00 -4.61 22.95
C LYS A 28 3.91 -5.66 22.30
N THR A 29 3.48 -6.27 21.20
CA THR A 29 4.10 -7.47 20.60
C THR A 29 4.58 -7.29 19.17
N ARG A 30 4.31 -6.12 18.56
CA ARG A 30 4.56 -5.86 17.14
C ARG A 30 5.13 -4.46 16.98
N THR A 31 6.01 -4.29 16.01
CA THR A 31 6.48 -2.96 15.60
C THR A 31 5.35 -2.19 14.88
N ALA A 32 5.54 -0.87 14.72
CA ALA A 32 4.58 -0.03 14.03
C ALA A 32 4.33 -0.49 12.57
N PHE A 33 5.38 -0.91 11.86
CA PHE A 33 5.29 -1.39 10.47
C PHE A 33 4.67 -2.80 10.36
N GLN A 34 4.92 -3.68 11.33
CA GLN A 34 4.23 -4.97 11.41
C GLN A 34 2.72 -4.78 11.59
N ARG A 35 2.32 -3.82 12.43
CA ARG A 35 0.91 -3.48 12.63
C ARG A 35 0.28 -2.95 11.34
N ASP A 36 1.01 -2.16 10.56
CA ASP A 36 0.54 -1.65 9.27
C ASP A 36 0.32 -2.77 8.25
N ARG A 37 1.32 -3.64 8.10
CA ARG A 37 1.21 -4.84 7.26
C ARG A 37 -0.04 -5.65 7.60
N ASP A 38 -0.25 -5.93 8.89
CA ASP A 38 -1.39 -6.73 9.33
C ASP A 38 -2.74 -6.03 9.02
N ARG A 39 -2.79 -4.70 9.17
CA ARG A 39 -3.97 -3.90 8.80
C ARG A 39 -4.30 -4.00 7.32
N ILE A 40 -3.28 -3.89 6.47
CA ILE A 40 -3.39 -3.99 5.00
C ILE A 40 -3.90 -5.38 4.61
N ILE A 41 -3.22 -6.45 5.07
CA ILE A 41 -3.57 -7.84 4.72
C ILE A 41 -5.03 -8.15 5.03
N HIS A 42 -5.54 -7.64 6.15
CA HIS A 42 -6.90 -7.92 6.58
C HIS A 42 -7.95 -6.87 6.15
N SER A 43 -7.57 -5.90 5.32
CA SER A 43 -8.51 -4.92 4.74
C SER A 43 -9.49 -5.58 3.76
N ALA A 44 -10.63 -4.92 3.50
CA ALA A 44 -11.54 -5.40 2.46
C ALA A 44 -10.93 -5.20 1.05
N ALA A 45 -10.25 -4.08 0.83
CA ALA A 45 -9.56 -3.78 -0.43
C ALA A 45 -8.51 -4.83 -0.80
N PHE A 46 -7.68 -5.28 0.14
CA PHE A 46 -6.67 -6.31 -0.12
C PHE A 46 -7.31 -7.65 -0.50
N ARG A 47 -8.37 -8.06 0.20
CA ARG A 47 -9.15 -9.26 -0.15
C ARG A 47 -9.75 -9.18 -1.56
N ARG A 48 -10.21 -8.00 -1.99
CA ARG A 48 -10.74 -7.80 -3.35
C ARG A 48 -9.68 -7.98 -4.45
N LEU A 49 -8.39 -7.89 -4.15
CA LEU A 49 -7.33 -8.14 -5.12
C LEU A 49 -7.35 -9.58 -5.66
N GLN A 50 -7.89 -10.53 -4.91
CA GLN A 50 -8.09 -11.91 -5.37
C GLN A 50 -9.00 -11.97 -6.62
N TYR A 51 -9.92 -11.02 -6.75
CA TYR A 51 -10.91 -10.97 -7.84
C TYR A 51 -10.56 -9.94 -8.91
N LYS A 52 -9.37 -9.33 -8.86
CA LYS A 52 -8.87 -8.40 -9.88
C LYS A 52 -7.76 -9.09 -10.67
N THR A 53 -7.93 -9.15 -12.00
CA THR A 53 -6.91 -9.71 -12.89
C THR A 53 -5.74 -8.74 -13.06
N GLN A 54 -4.53 -9.29 -13.18
CA GLN A 54 -3.35 -8.55 -13.62
C GLN A 54 -3.14 -8.89 -15.10
N VAL A 55 -3.64 -8.04 -16.00
CA VAL A 55 -3.43 -8.07 -17.46
C VAL A 55 -3.64 -9.45 -18.09
N PHE A 56 -4.87 -9.83 -18.49
CA PHE A 56 -5.16 -10.59 -19.73
C PHE A 56 -6.67 -10.87 -19.91
N VAL A 57 -7.11 -10.81 -21.18
CA VAL A 57 -8.46 -11.11 -21.67
C VAL A 57 -8.59 -12.60 -21.97
N TYR A 58 -9.43 -13.29 -21.19
CA TYR A 58 -10.19 -14.55 -21.33
C TYR A 58 -9.75 -15.74 -22.23
N HIS A 59 -8.73 -15.70 -23.11
CA HIS A 59 -8.62 -16.72 -24.18
C HIS A 59 -7.34 -17.58 -24.33
N GLU A 60 -6.19 -17.37 -23.67
CA GLU A 60 -4.99 -18.20 -23.98
C GLU A 60 -3.93 -18.38 -22.85
N GLY A 61 -4.18 -19.19 -21.79
CA GLY A 61 -3.05 -19.73 -20.98
C GLY A 61 -3.33 -20.13 -19.53
N ASP A 62 -2.65 -21.17 -19.05
CA ASP A 62 -2.95 -21.92 -17.81
C ASP A 62 -2.51 -21.26 -16.47
N HIS A 63 -1.97 -20.03 -16.47
CA HIS A 63 -1.43 -19.41 -15.24
C HIS A 63 -1.77 -17.91 -15.12
N TYR A 64 -3.05 -17.59 -14.92
CA TYR A 64 -3.48 -16.20 -14.68
C TYR A 64 -3.05 -15.71 -13.30
N ARG A 65 -2.36 -14.56 -13.27
CA ARG A 65 -2.06 -13.84 -12.04
C ARG A 65 -3.21 -12.92 -11.68
N THR A 66 -3.62 -12.97 -10.42
CA THR A 66 -4.46 -11.93 -9.82
C THR A 66 -3.56 -10.80 -9.30
N ARG A 67 -4.15 -9.64 -9.02
CA ARG A 67 -3.41 -8.58 -8.31
C ARG A 67 -2.96 -9.02 -6.93
N LEU A 68 -3.69 -9.95 -6.29
CA LEU A 68 -3.26 -10.54 -5.03
C LEU A 68 -1.96 -11.34 -5.19
N THR A 69 -1.91 -12.27 -6.15
CA THR A 69 -0.68 -13.06 -6.39
C THR A 69 0.48 -12.17 -6.82
N HIS A 70 0.20 -11.14 -7.64
CA HIS A 70 1.20 -10.13 -7.99
C HIS A 70 1.74 -9.39 -6.75
N SER A 71 0.87 -8.89 -5.88
CA SER A 71 1.27 -8.18 -4.66
C SER A 71 2.10 -9.06 -3.72
N LEU A 72 1.79 -10.36 -3.64
CA LEU A 72 2.58 -11.32 -2.86
C LEU A 72 3.98 -11.56 -3.45
N GLU A 73 4.09 -11.67 -4.77
CA GLU A 73 5.38 -11.77 -5.48
C GLU A 73 6.23 -10.51 -5.27
N VAL A 74 5.62 -9.32 -5.43
CA VAL A 74 6.28 -8.03 -5.20
C VAL A 74 6.75 -7.93 -3.74
N ALA A 75 5.92 -8.33 -2.77
CA ALA A 75 6.30 -8.33 -1.36
C ALA A 75 7.50 -9.24 -1.07
N GLN A 76 7.53 -10.43 -1.66
CA GLN A 76 8.66 -11.35 -1.49
C GLN A 76 9.96 -10.78 -2.07
N ILE A 77 9.90 -10.18 -3.27
CA ILE A 77 11.05 -9.52 -3.91
C ILE A 77 11.51 -8.32 -3.09
N ALA A 78 10.59 -7.45 -2.67
CA ALA A 78 10.88 -6.24 -1.90
C ALA A 78 11.60 -6.57 -0.59
N ARG A 79 11.14 -7.61 0.12
CA ARG A 79 11.80 -8.10 1.34
C ARG A 79 13.19 -8.65 1.07
N SER A 80 13.38 -9.41 -0.01
CA SER A 80 14.69 -9.94 -0.39
C SER A 80 15.69 -8.82 -0.66
N ILE A 81 15.27 -7.76 -1.38
CA ILE A 81 16.09 -6.58 -1.64
C ILE A 81 16.42 -5.85 -0.34
N CYS A 82 15.40 -5.63 0.51
CA CYS A 82 15.61 -4.92 1.78
C CYS A 82 16.56 -5.67 2.71
N ARG A 83 16.44 -7.00 2.79
CA ARG A 83 17.37 -7.83 3.57
C ARG A 83 18.81 -7.71 3.08
N ALA A 84 19.03 -7.72 1.77
CA ALA A 84 20.36 -7.58 1.18
C ALA A 84 20.99 -6.20 1.42
N LEU A 85 20.18 -5.18 1.63
CA LEU A 85 20.59 -3.79 1.87
C LEU A 85 20.48 -3.36 3.35
N ASN A 86 20.17 -4.30 4.26
CA ASN A 86 19.89 -4.01 5.68
C ASN A 86 18.81 -2.93 5.88
N LEU A 87 17.80 -2.88 5.00
CA LEU A 87 16.61 -2.02 5.12
C LEU A 87 15.51 -2.72 5.92
N ASN A 88 14.49 -1.97 6.32
CA ASN A 88 13.37 -2.51 7.08
C ASN A 88 12.43 -3.36 6.19
N GLU A 89 12.46 -4.69 6.39
CA GLU A 89 11.62 -5.63 5.63
C GLU A 89 10.12 -5.44 5.88
N ASP A 90 9.70 -5.12 7.11
CA ASP A 90 8.28 -5.00 7.46
C ASP A 90 7.64 -3.78 6.78
N LEU A 91 8.36 -2.65 6.70
CA LEU A 91 7.90 -1.48 5.94
C LEU A 91 7.81 -1.80 4.45
N ALA A 92 8.83 -2.44 3.87
CA ALA A 92 8.82 -2.80 2.45
C ALA A 92 7.70 -3.77 2.09
N GLU A 93 7.44 -4.76 2.96
CA GLU A 93 6.31 -5.68 2.82
C GLU A 93 4.97 -4.94 2.90
N ALA A 94 4.78 -4.04 3.86
CA ALA A 94 3.56 -3.24 3.97
C ALA A 94 3.31 -2.42 2.68
N LEU A 95 4.34 -1.74 2.17
CA LEU A 95 4.25 -0.94 0.94
C LEU A 95 3.91 -1.80 -0.29
N ALA A 96 4.60 -2.93 -0.44
CA ALA A 96 4.34 -3.87 -1.54
C ALA A 96 2.92 -4.45 -1.51
N LEU A 97 2.35 -4.68 -0.33
CA LEU A 97 0.97 -5.19 -0.22
C LEU A 97 -0.08 -4.09 -0.43
N ALA A 98 0.27 -2.83 -0.20
CA ALA A 98 -0.63 -1.70 -0.30
C ALA A 98 -0.69 -1.05 -1.70
N HIS A 99 0.38 -1.18 -2.51
CA HIS A 99 0.53 -0.42 -3.77
C HIS A 99 -0.66 -0.58 -4.72
N ASP A 100 -1.24 -1.77 -4.76
CA ASP A 100 -2.26 -2.15 -5.74
C ASP A 100 -3.71 -1.96 -5.25
N LEU A 101 -3.91 -1.45 -4.03
CA LEU A 101 -5.24 -1.37 -3.41
C LEU A 101 -6.23 -0.49 -4.19
N GLY A 102 -5.73 0.55 -4.85
CA GLY A 102 -6.54 1.54 -5.56
C GLY A 102 -6.94 1.15 -6.98
N HIS A 103 -6.39 0.08 -7.54
CA HIS A 103 -6.66 -0.29 -8.93
C HIS A 103 -8.14 -0.61 -9.19
N THR A 104 -8.63 -0.12 -10.32
CA THR A 104 -9.95 -0.43 -10.86
C THR A 104 -10.08 -1.90 -11.28
N PRO A 105 -11.31 -2.42 -11.41
CA PRO A 105 -11.57 -3.59 -12.25
C PRO A 105 -10.99 -3.39 -13.66
N PHE A 106 -10.60 -4.47 -14.33
CA PHE A 106 -10.06 -4.47 -15.69
C PHE A 106 -8.72 -3.70 -15.89
N GLY A 107 -8.00 -3.38 -14.81
CA GLY A 107 -6.68 -2.75 -14.90
C GLY A 107 -6.73 -1.39 -15.61
N HIS A 108 -5.72 -1.11 -16.45
CA HIS A 108 -5.57 0.18 -17.12
C HIS A 108 -6.78 0.59 -17.96
N ALA A 109 -7.44 -0.35 -18.64
CA ALA A 109 -8.65 -0.04 -19.40
C ALA A 109 -9.78 0.49 -18.49
N GLY A 110 -9.92 -0.08 -17.29
CA GLY A 110 -10.89 0.42 -16.30
C GLY A 110 -10.49 1.79 -15.76
N GLU A 111 -9.20 2.02 -15.56
CA GLU A 111 -8.66 3.30 -15.10
C GLU A 111 -8.86 4.41 -16.14
N GLU A 112 -8.48 4.20 -17.39
CA GLU A 112 -8.66 5.17 -18.49
C GLU A 112 -10.13 5.56 -18.68
N VAL A 113 -11.04 4.58 -18.63
CA VAL A 113 -12.48 4.84 -18.75
C VAL A 113 -12.99 5.61 -17.54
N LEU A 114 -12.59 5.21 -16.33
CA LEU A 114 -13.03 5.87 -15.10
C LEU A 114 -12.50 7.30 -15.03
N ASP A 115 -11.22 7.52 -15.35
CA ASP A 115 -10.61 8.85 -15.39
C ASP A 115 -11.35 9.77 -16.36
N ARG A 116 -11.57 9.32 -17.61
CA ARG A 116 -12.33 10.07 -18.61
C ARG A 116 -13.73 10.44 -18.12
N LEU A 117 -14.45 9.53 -17.47
CA LEU A 117 -15.79 9.78 -16.94
C LEU A 117 -15.77 10.71 -15.71
N MET A 118 -14.67 10.69 -14.96
CA MET A 118 -14.47 11.50 -13.75
C MET A 118 -13.83 12.86 -14.03
N GLN A 119 -13.46 13.19 -15.27
CA GLN A 119 -12.88 14.50 -15.62
C GLN A 119 -13.70 15.71 -15.09
N PRO A 120 -15.05 15.73 -15.15
CA PRO A 120 -15.84 16.82 -14.57
C PRO A 120 -15.78 16.91 -13.03
N TYR A 121 -15.22 15.90 -12.37
CA TYR A 121 -15.15 15.72 -10.91
C TYR A 121 -13.72 15.62 -10.38
N GLY A 122 -12.70 15.93 -11.19
CA GLY A 122 -11.29 15.91 -10.79
C GLY A 122 -10.47 14.70 -11.27
N GLY A 123 -11.04 13.84 -12.12
CA GLY A 123 -10.36 12.68 -12.70
C GLY A 123 -10.27 11.47 -11.77
N PHE A 124 -9.51 10.47 -12.19
CA PHE A 124 -9.23 9.26 -11.42
C PHE A 124 -7.78 8.82 -11.62
N ASP A 125 -7.10 8.50 -10.51
CA ASP A 125 -5.76 7.91 -10.50
C ASP A 125 -5.73 6.80 -9.46
N HIS A 126 -5.23 5.61 -9.83
CA HIS A 126 -5.22 4.47 -8.93
C HIS A 126 -4.36 4.68 -7.67
N ASN A 127 -3.30 5.50 -7.72
CA ASN A 127 -2.45 5.76 -6.56
C ASN A 127 -3.14 6.67 -5.55
N ALA A 128 -3.76 7.75 -6.03
CA ALA A 128 -4.61 8.61 -5.23
C ALA A 128 -5.77 7.81 -4.63
N GLN A 129 -6.36 6.88 -5.40
CA GLN A 129 -7.39 5.99 -4.92
C GLN A 129 -6.87 5.00 -3.87
N ALA A 130 -5.64 4.49 -4.00
CA ALA A 130 -5.03 3.63 -2.99
C ALA A 130 -4.89 4.38 -1.66
N LEU A 131 -4.41 5.64 -1.70
CA LEU A 131 -4.34 6.47 -0.50
C LEU A 131 -5.73 6.71 0.09
N ARG A 132 -6.73 7.04 -0.74
CA ARG A 132 -8.12 7.25 -0.31
C ARG A 132 -8.71 5.98 0.33
N VAL A 133 -8.40 4.80 -0.19
CA VAL A 133 -8.80 3.51 0.42
C VAL A 133 -8.20 3.38 1.82
N ILE A 134 -6.89 3.62 1.94
CA ILE A 134 -6.13 3.46 3.18
C ILE A 134 -6.53 4.48 4.24
N THR A 135 -6.80 5.73 3.87
CA THR A 135 -7.03 6.83 4.82
C THR A 135 -8.50 7.11 5.10
N LEU A 136 -9.41 6.68 4.22
CA LEU A 136 -10.82 7.08 4.30
C LEU A 136 -11.82 5.94 4.11
N LEU A 137 -11.71 5.14 3.04
CA LEU A 137 -12.81 4.25 2.61
C LEU A 137 -12.90 2.92 3.36
N GLU A 138 -11.80 2.43 3.93
CA GLU A 138 -11.86 1.26 4.81
C GLU A 138 -12.54 1.64 6.14
N HIS A 139 -13.60 0.92 6.52
CA HIS A 139 -14.32 1.14 7.77
C HIS A 139 -14.21 -0.10 8.65
N ARG A 140 -13.04 -0.28 9.26
CA ARG A 140 -12.72 -1.48 10.05
C ARG A 140 -12.54 -1.19 11.55
N TYR A 141 -12.31 0.06 11.89
CA TYR A 141 -12.18 0.56 13.25
C TYR A 141 -13.36 1.49 13.54
N ALA A 142 -13.86 1.48 14.77
CA ALA A 142 -15.06 2.26 15.13
C ALA A 142 -14.70 3.74 15.35
N GLU A 143 -13.47 3.99 15.75
CA GLU A 143 -12.97 5.28 16.22
C GLU A 143 -12.51 6.21 15.10
N PHE A 144 -12.13 5.66 13.94
CA PHE A 144 -11.60 6.43 12.83
C PHE A 144 -11.86 5.77 11.47
N PRO A 145 -11.94 6.57 10.38
CA PRO A 145 -11.96 6.06 9.02
C PRO A 145 -10.57 5.56 8.59
N GLY A 146 -10.56 4.69 7.58
CA GLY A 146 -9.34 4.11 7.03
C GLY A 146 -8.70 3.06 7.95
N LEU A 147 -7.40 2.85 7.72
CA LEU A 147 -6.56 1.90 8.44
C LEU A 147 -5.64 2.58 9.46
N ASN A 148 -5.59 3.91 9.49
CA ASN A 148 -4.71 4.70 10.36
C ASN A 148 -3.25 4.21 10.34
N LEU A 149 -2.68 4.04 9.14
CA LEU A 149 -1.29 3.55 8.96
C LEU A 149 -0.26 4.60 9.42
N THR A 150 0.99 4.18 9.63
CA THR A 150 2.05 5.12 9.99
C THR A 150 2.37 6.07 8.84
N TRP A 151 2.94 7.22 9.18
CA TRP A 151 3.37 8.21 8.20
C TRP A 151 4.31 7.61 7.14
N GLU A 152 5.25 6.74 7.52
CA GLU A 152 6.22 6.13 6.59
C GLU A 152 5.52 5.23 5.56
N THR A 153 4.51 4.47 5.99
CA THR A 153 3.74 3.62 5.09
C THR A 153 2.90 4.45 4.12
N LEU A 154 2.28 5.55 4.60
CA LEU A 154 1.55 6.47 3.74
C LEU A 154 2.47 7.18 2.74
N GLU A 155 3.61 7.69 3.20
CA GLU A 155 4.61 8.34 2.36
C GLU A 155 5.12 7.37 1.28
N GLY A 156 5.51 6.16 1.67
CA GLY A 156 6.00 5.16 0.73
C GLY A 156 4.95 4.76 -0.31
N THR A 157 3.68 4.69 0.10
CA THR A 157 2.57 4.38 -0.82
C THR A 157 2.36 5.49 -1.84
N VAL A 158 2.63 6.75 -1.50
CA VAL A 158 2.54 7.86 -2.48
C VAL A 158 3.78 7.92 -3.38
N LYS A 159 4.97 7.62 -2.86
CA LYS A 159 6.25 7.80 -3.56
C LYS A 159 6.76 6.59 -4.33
N HIS A 160 6.07 5.44 -4.28
CA HIS A 160 6.58 4.21 -4.90
C HIS A 160 6.74 4.28 -6.43
N ASN A 161 6.04 5.21 -7.10
CA ASN A 161 6.14 5.44 -8.54
C ASN A 161 7.19 6.51 -8.93
N GLY A 162 8.03 6.92 -7.98
CA GLY A 162 9.03 7.96 -8.15
C GLY A 162 8.77 9.18 -7.27
N PRO A 163 9.73 10.11 -7.19
CA PRO A 163 9.55 11.34 -6.44
C PRO A 163 8.35 12.12 -6.99
N VAL A 164 7.48 12.61 -6.11
CA VAL A 164 6.44 13.56 -6.49
C VAL A 164 7.13 14.89 -6.79
N LEU A 165 7.29 15.20 -8.07
CA LEU A 165 7.99 16.40 -8.55
C LEU A 165 7.06 17.61 -8.72
N SER A 166 5.75 17.43 -8.55
CA SER A 166 4.72 18.46 -8.70
C SER A 166 4.28 19.04 -7.36
N ASP A 167 4.23 20.37 -7.28
CA ASP A 167 3.71 21.15 -6.15
C ASP A 167 2.43 21.88 -6.59
N PRO A 168 1.30 21.83 -5.86
CA PRO A 168 1.07 21.14 -4.59
C PRO A 168 0.97 19.62 -4.71
N LEU A 169 1.29 18.93 -3.60
CA LEU A 169 1.04 17.49 -3.44
C LEU A 169 -0.43 17.18 -3.77
N PRO A 170 -0.75 16.12 -4.55
CA PRO A 170 -2.09 15.87 -5.06
C PRO A 170 -3.22 15.70 -4.03
N LEU A 171 -2.95 15.66 -2.71
CA LEU A 171 -3.99 15.42 -1.71
C LEU A 171 -3.77 16.22 -0.42
N ALA A 172 -4.54 17.31 -0.28
CA ALA A 172 -5.14 17.79 0.98
C ALA A 172 -6.16 18.92 0.68
N THR A 173 -7.35 18.54 0.19
CA THR A 173 -8.59 19.32 0.37
C THR A 173 -9.70 18.38 0.77
#